data_AF-A0A958LA85-F1
#
_entry.id   AF-A0A958LA85-F1
#
_cell.length_a   1.000
_cell.length_b   1.000
_cell.length_c   1.000
_cell.angle_alpha   90.00
_cell.angle_beta   90.00
_cell.angle_gamma   90.00
#
_symmetry.space_group_name_H-M   'P 1'
#
loop_
_entity.id
_entity.type
_entity.pdbx_description
1 polymer ?
#
loop_
_entity_poly.entity_id
_entity_poly.type
_entity_poly.pdbx_seq_one_letter_code
_entity_poly.pdbx_strand_id
1 'polypeptide(L)'
;AKAVEAGLQSALNLGGKEEIQGKMDEVLLAENSKMEQRTAFLPMLANVGTLTGLLGTIVGMIKSFAAVTYANPMEKATLLSAGISEAMNTTAYGLIMAIPTLILFAVLANRATQLTEDLNQGALKVFNWLSYAYEPVPVRAARSAQKTNHDEPTVNA
;
A
#
# COMPACT_ATOMS: atom_id res chain seq x y z
N ALA A 1 5.63 3.91 14.85
CA ALA A 1 6.36 3.33 16.01
C ALA A 1 7.52 2.45 15.57
N LYS A 2 7.29 1.34 14.85
CA LYS A 2 8.35 0.40 14.42
C LYS A 2 9.44 1.01 13.52
N ALA A 3 9.09 1.90 12.58
CA ALA A 3 10.08 2.57 11.72
C ALA A 3 11.02 3.51 12.50
N VAL A 4 10.50 4.17 13.53
CA VAL A 4 11.29 5.08 14.39
C VAL A 4 12.20 4.28 15.32
N GLU A 5 11.74 3.13 15.82
CA GLU A 5 12.54 2.22 16.64
C GLU A 5 13.69 1.58 15.84
N ALA A 6 13.43 1.16 14.59
CA ALA A 6 14.46 0.66 13.69
C ALA A 6 15.49 1.73 13.32
N GLY A 7 15.04 2.97 13.06
CA GLY A 7 15.92 4.12 12.83
C GLY A 7 16.80 4.44 14.05
N LEU A 8 16.22 4.39 15.26
CA LEU A 8 16.95 4.63 16.52
C LEU A 8 17.96 3.52 16.83
N GLN A 9 17.62 2.25 16.59
CA GLN A 9 18.55 1.13 16.78
C GLN A 9 19.72 1.16 15.79
N SER A 10 19.52 1.57 14.54
CA SER A 10 20.61 1.78 13.58
C SER A 10 21.50 2.96 13.96
N ALA A 11 20.90 4.03 14.48
CA ALA A 11 21.64 5.17 15.01
C ALA A 11 22.54 4.80 16.20
N LEU A 12 22.03 3.96 17.10
CA LEU A 12 22.76 3.47 18.27
C LEU A 12 23.88 2.49 17.92
N ASN A 13 23.80 1.80 16.78
CA ASN A 13 24.81 0.88 16.29
C ASN A 13 25.92 1.54 15.43
N LEU A 14 26.04 2.89 15.44
CA LEU A 14 27.04 3.65 14.68
C LEU A 14 26.97 3.44 13.14
N GLY A 15 25.80 3.04 12.62
CA GLY A 15 25.59 2.90 11.18
C GLY A 15 25.74 4.25 10.46
N GLY A 16 26.35 4.24 9.28
CA GLY A 16 26.43 5.45 8.43
C GLY A 16 25.03 5.95 8.02
N LYS A 17 24.94 7.20 7.54
CA LYS A 17 23.65 7.81 7.11
C LYS A 17 22.86 6.91 6.14
N GLU A 18 23.56 6.21 5.24
CA GLU A 18 22.97 5.27 4.27
C GLU A 18 22.37 4.02 4.94
N GLU A 19 22.98 3.48 6.00
CA GLU A 19 22.46 2.29 6.68
C GLU A 19 21.21 2.61 7.51
N ILE A 20 21.19 3.79 8.15
CA ILE A 20 20.03 4.27 8.90
C ILE A 20 18.86 4.52 7.94
N GLN A 21 19.10 5.19 6.81
CA GLN A 21 18.09 5.44 5.80
C GLN A 21 17.56 4.13 5.19
N GLY A 22 18.45 3.20 4.82
CA GLY A 22 18.06 1.92 4.24
C GLY A 22 17.15 1.08 5.13
N LYS A 23 17.44 0.97 6.44
CA LYS A 23 16.57 0.22 7.36
C LYS A 23 15.25 0.94 7.66
N MET A 24 15.24 2.28 7.67
CA MET A 24 13.99 3.03 7.81
C MET A 24 13.09 2.84 6.59
N ASP A 25 13.65 2.90 5.38
CA ASP A 25 12.91 2.70 4.13
C ASP A 25 12.36 1.27 4.01
N GLU A 26 13.12 0.26 4.42
CA GLU A 26 12.66 -1.13 4.44
C GLU A 26 11.42 -1.32 5.32
N VAL A 27 11.43 -0.74 6.53
CA VAL A 27 10.30 -0.84 7.45
C VAL A 27 9.10 -0.02 6.94
N LEU A 28 9.32 1.15 6.35
CA LEU A 28 8.26 1.96 5.74
C LEU A 28 7.59 1.21 4.57
N LEU A 29 8.39 0.57 3.71
CA LEU A 29 7.89 -0.21 2.59
C LEU A 29 7.04 -1.41 3.05
N ALA A 30 7.50 -2.11 4.10
CA ALA A 30 6.76 -3.23 4.67
C ALA A 30 5.42 -2.79 5.29
N GLU A 31 5.36 -1.62 5.93
CA GLU A 31 4.12 -1.09 6.50
C GLU A 31 3.16 -0.57 5.42
N ASN A 32 3.68 0.10 4.38
CA ASN A 32 2.89 0.54 3.23
C ASN A 32 2.25 -0.65 2.50
N SER A 33 3.02 -1.71 2.25
CA SER A 33 2.48 -2.92 1.60
C SER A 33 1.34 -3.56 2.41
N LYS A 34 1.42 -3.57 3.76
CA LYS A 34 0.34 -4.09 4.61
C LYS A 34 -0.92 -3.23 4.54
N MET A 35 -0.77 -1.91 4.45
CA MET A 35 -1.88 -0.98 4.26
C MET A 35 -2.56 -1.25 2.91
N GLU A 36 -1.79 -1.30 1.82
CA GLU A 36 -2.29 -1.58 0.47
C GLU A 36 -3.04 -2.91 0.38
N GLN A 37 -2.47 -3.99 0.91
CA GLN A 37 -3.09 -5.32 0.89
C GLN A 37 -4.47 -5.34 1.55
N ARG A 38 -4.65 -4.59 2.64
CA ARG A 38 -5.95 -4.52 3.34
C ARG A 38 -6.99 -3.75 2.54
N THR A 39 -6.60 -2.67 1.87
CA THR A 39 -7.51 -1.87 1.03
C THR A 39 -7.84 -2.52 -0.31
N ALA A 40 -6.97 -3.39 -0.83
CA ALA A 40 -7.14 -4.03 -2.14
C ALA A 40 -8.31 -5.02 -2.23
N PHE A 41 -8.85 -5.51 -1.11
CA PHE A 41 -9.97 -6.46 -1.11
C PHE A 41 -11.32 -5.82 -1.44
N LEU A 42 -11.53 -4.55 -1.07
CA LEU A 42 -12.81 -3.86 -1.31
C LEU A 42 -13.18 -3.72 -2.80
N PRO A 43 -12.28 -3.27 -3.70
CA PRO A 43 -12.60 -3.15 -5.12
C PRO A 43 -12.80 -4.51 -5.77
N MET A 44 -12.09 -5.55 -5.31
CA MET A 44 -12.33 -6.93 -5.76
C MET A 44 -13.78 -7.35 -5.44
N LEU A 45 -14.24 -7.14 -4.20
CA LEU A 45 -15.61 -7.49 -3.81
C LEU A 45 -16.67 -6.73 -4.62
N ALA A 46 -16.45 -5.45 -4.90
CA ALA A 46 -17.36 -4.67 -5.75
C ALA A 46 -17.44 -5.22 -7.19
N ASN A 47 -16.29 -5.61 -7.75
CA ASN A 47 -16.24 -6.23 -9.07
C ASN A 47 -16.96 -7.59 -9.08
N VAL A 48 -16.72 -8.43 -8.07
CA VAL A 48 -17.42 -9.71 -7.91
C VAL A 48 -18.93 -9.50 -7.78
N GLY A 49 -19.38 -8.50 -7.01
CA GLY A 49 -20.80 -8.17 -6.87
C GLY A 49 -21.45 -7.77 -8.20
N THR A 50 -20.76 -6.95 -9.00
CA THR A 50 -21.22 -6.54 -10.33
C THR A 50 -21.30 -7.74 -11.28
N LEU A 51 -20.26 -8.57 -11.33
CA LEU A 51 -20.23 -9.77 -12.16
C LEU A 51 -21.30 -10.78 -11.74
N THR A 52 -21.58 -10.89 -10.44
CA THR A 52 -22.67 -11.73 -9.93
C THR A 52 -24.04 -11.22 -10.37
N GLY A 53 -24.26 -9.90 -10.42
CA GLY A 53 -25.49 -9.31 -10.95
C GLY A 53 -25.69 -9.60 -12.45
N LEU A 54 -24.62 -9.51 -13.24
CA LEU A 54 -24.62 -9.89 -14.66
C LEU A 54 -24.82 -11.39 -14.86
N LEU A 55 -24.25 -12.24 -14.01
CA LEU A 55 -24.52 -13.67 -14.05
C LEU A 55 -25.99 -13.96 -13.74
N GLY A 56 -26.58 -13.22 -12.80
CA GLY A 56 -27.99 -13.32 -12.44
C GLY A 56 -28.93 -13.06 -13.61
N THR A 57 -28.64 -12.07 -14.47
CA THR A 57 -29.46 -11.83 -15.66
C THR A 57 -29.40 -12.99 -16.63
N ILE A 58 -28.20 -13.55 -16.86
CA ILE A 58 -28.01 -14.68 -17.76
C ILE A 58 -28.82 -15.88 -17.26
N VAL A 59 -28.72 -16.19 -15.97
CA VAL A 59 -29.48 -17.30 -15.35
C VAL A 59 -30.99 -17.04 -15.42
N GLY A 60 -31.45 -15.82 -15.15
CA GLY A 60 -32.87 -15.45 -15.24
C GLY A 60 -33.42 -15.59 -16.66
N MET A 61 -32.67 -15.13 -17.66
CA MET A 61 -33.07 -15.26 -19.07
C MET A 61 -33.10 -16.73 -19.53
N ILE A 62 -32.14 -17.56 -19.11
CA ILE A 62 -32.15 -19.00 -19.41
C ILE A 62 -33.42 -19.66 -18.86
N LYS A 63 -33.77 -19.38 -17.60
CA LYS A 63 -35.01 -19.91 -16.98
C LYS A 63 -36.26 -19.41 -17.70
N SER A 64 -36.29 -18.14 -18.08
CA SER A 64 -37.41 -17.52 -18.79
C SER A 64 -37.67 -18.20 -20.13
N PHE A 65 -36.62 -18.39 -20.94
CA PHE A 65 -36.75 -19.06 -22.23
C PHE A 65 -37.11 -20.54 -22.09
N ALA A 66 -36.60 -21.23 -21.07
CA ALA A 66 -36.97 -22.62 -20.78
C ALA A 66 -38.43 -22.76 -20.32
N ALA A 67 -39.01 -21.76 -19.64
CA ALA A 67 -40.41 -21.78 -19.24
C ALA A 67 -41.36 -21.54 -20.43
N VAL A 68 -40.95 -20.70 -21.39
CA VAL A 68 -41.76 -20.32 -22.56
C VAL A 68 -41.95 -21.45 -23.57
N THR A 69 -41.04 -22.42 -23.64
CA THR A 69 -41.13 -23.55 -24.59
C THR A 69 -42.34 -24.45 -24.31
N TYR A 70 -42.70 -24.64 -23.04
CA TYR A 70 -43.80 -25.51 -22.61
C TYR A 70 -45.10 -24.75 -22.27
N ALA A 71 -45.09 -23.42 -22.31
CA ALA A 71 -46.21 -22.59 -21.92
C ALA A 71 -47.27 -22.40 -23.03
N ASN A 72 -48.51 -22.13 -22.61
CA ASN A 72 -49.61 -21.80 -23.52
C ASN A 72 -49.33 -20.49 -24.28
N PRO A 73 -49.73 -20.37 -25.56
CA PRO A 73 -49.46 -19.17 -26.38
C PRO A 73 -49.91 -17.84 -25.74
N MET A 74 -51.02 -17.83 -25.00
CA MET A 74 -51.49 -16.65 -24.27
C MET A 74 -50.61 -16.27 -23.07
N GLU A 75 -49.93 -17.23 -22.44
CA GLU A 75 -49.13 -17.02 -21.23
C GLU A 75 -47.64 -16.80 -21.53
N LYS A 76 -47.17 -17.17 -22.73
CA LYS A 76 -45.77 -17.02 -23.16
C LYS A 76 -45.24 -15.60 -22.98
N ALA A 77 -46.03 -14.60 -23.38
CA ALA A 77 -45.64 -13.20 -23.26
C ALA A 77 -45.48 -12.80 -21.79
N THR A 78 -46.45 -13.14 -20.94
CA THR A 78 -46.43 -12.84 -19.51
C THR A 78 -45.26 -13.49 -18.79
N LEU A 79 -44.98 -14.77 -19.06
CA LEU A 79 -43.87 -15.51 -18.46
C LEU A 79 -42.50 -14.93 -18.88
N LEU A 80 -42.35 -14.60 -20.15
CA LEU A 80 -41.11 -13.99 -20.65
C LEU A 80 -40.89 -12.61 -20.01
N SER A 81 -41.92 -11.76 -19.96
CA SER A 81 -41.84 -10.44 -19.34
C SER A 81 -41.54 -10.53 -17.84
N ALA A 82 -42.12 -11.48 -17.13
CA ALA A 82 -41.84 -11.70 -15.70
C ALA A 82 -40.36 -12.06 -15.47
N GLY A 83 -39.82 -12.98 -16.26
CA GLY A 83 -38.45 -13.41 -16.10
C GLY A 83 -37.39 -12.39 -16.56
N ILE A 84 -37.71 -11.55 -17.55
CA ILE A 84 -36.90 -10.35 -17.87
C ILE A 84 -36.90 -9.39 -16.69
N SER A 85 -38.06 -9.15 -16.07
CA SER A 85 -38.15 -8.27 -14.90
C SER A 85 -37.34 -8.79 -13.72
N GLU A 86 -37.35 -10.11 -13.46
CA GLU A 86 -36.54 -10.73 -12.41
C GLU A 86 -35.03 -10.58 -12.71
N ALA A 87 -34.63 -10.81 -13.96
CA ALA A 87 -33.24 -10.61 -14.41
C ALA A 87 -32.77 -9.16 -14.21
N MET A 88 -33.59 -8.18 -14.58
CA MET A 88 -33.28 -6.76 -14.37
C MET A 88 -33.11 -6.41 -12.89
N ASN A 89 -33.94 -6.97 -12.01
CA ASN A 89 -33.83 -6.77 -10.57
C ASN A 89 -32.52 -7.33 -10.00
N THR A 90 -32.06 -8.49 -10.48
CA THR A 90 -30.77 -9.07 -10.04
C THR A 90 -29.58 -8.16 -10.38
N THR A 91 -29.61 -7.50 -11.54
CA THR A 91 -28.60 -6.48 -11.88
C THR A 91 -28.69 -5.26 -10.97
N ALA A 92 -29.90 -4.78 -10.70
CA ALA A 92 -30.11 -3.65 -9.81
C ALA A 92 -29.50 -3.93 -8.43
N TYR A 93 -29.72 -5.12 -7.86
CA TYR A 93 -29.10 -5.51 -6.58
C TYR A 93 -27.58 -5.61 -6.65
N GLY A 94 -27.02 -6.16 -7.74
CA GLY A 94 -25.56 -6.19 -7.94
C GLY A 94 -24.93 -4.79 -7.95
N LEU A 95 -25.58 -3.83 -8.61
CA LEU A 95 -25.14 -2.44 -8.64
C LEU A 95 -25.36 -1.71 -7.31
N ILE A 96 -26.49 -1.93 -6.63
CA ILE A 96 -26.78 -1.36 -5.31
C ILE A 96 -25.73 -1.80 -4.28
N MET A 97 -25.17 -3.00 -4.40
CA MET A 97 -24.06 -3.45 -3.55
C MET A 97 -22.71 -2.90 -4.00
N ALA A 98 -22.43 -2.91 -5.32
CA ALA A 98 -21.12 -2.52 -5.85
C ALA A 98 -20.81 -1.03 -5.70
N ILE A 99 -21.78 -0.15 -5.97
CA ILE A 99 -21.58 1.31 -5.95
C ILE A 99 -21.15 1.81 -4.55
N PRO A 100 -21.86 1.50 -3.45
CA PRO A 100 -21.43 1.91 -2.11
C PRO A 100 -20.08 1.32 -1.71
N THR A 101 -19.80 0.08 -2.11
CA THR A 101 -18.53 -0.60 -1.84
C THR A 101 -17.36 0.14 -2.50
N LEU A 102 -17.52 0.60 -3.74
CA LEU A 102 -16.51 1.41 -4.45
C LEU A 102 -16.32 2.79 -3.82
N ILE A 103 -17.40 3.45 -3.42
CA ILE A 103 -17.31 4.75 -2.72
C ILE A 103 -16.56 4.59 -1.40
N LEU A 104 -16.87 3.55 -0.63
CA LEU A 104 -16.18 3.27 0.63
C LEU A 104 -14.69 2.97 0.39
N PHE A 105 -14.36 2.19 -0.65
CA PHE A 105 -12.98 1.96 -1.05
C PHE A 105 -12.25 3.26 -1.37
N ALA A 106 -12.84 4.16 -2.16
CA ALA A 106 -12.22 5.42 -2.52
C ALA A 106 -11.87 6.27 -1.29
N VAL A 107 -12.78 6.33 -0.29
CA VAL A 107 -12.53 7.06 0.97
C VAL A 107 -11.43 6.39 1.79
N LEU A 108 -11.46 5.06 1.94
CA LEU A 108 -10.45 4.32 2.70
C LEU A 108 -9.07 4.37 2.05
N ALA A 109 -9.01 4.23 0.72
CA ALA A 109 -7.76 4.32 -0.04
C ALA A 109 -7.13 5.69 0.12
N ASN A 110 -7.91 6.77 0.00
CA ASN A 110 -7.40 8.12 0.21
C ASN A 110 -6.88 8.33 1.64
N ARG A 111 -7.58 7.81 2.66
CA ARG A 111 -7.11 7.86 4.05
C ARG A 111 -5.84 7.04 4.28
N ALA A 112 -5.72 5.87 3.67
CA ALA A 112 -4.53 5.05 3.75
C ALA A 112 -3.31 5.77 3.13
N THR A 113 -3.48 6.38 1.96
CA THR A 113 -2.44 7.19 1.32
C THR A 113 -2.01 8.37 2.19
N GLN A 114 -2.94 9.10 2.80
CA GLN A 114 -2.61 10.19 3.72
C GLN A 114 -1.80 9.70 4.93
N LEU A 115 -2.20 8.56 5.51
CA LEU A 115 -1.47 7.98 6.64
C LEU A 115 -0.05 7.53 6.25
N THR A 116 0.11 6.93 5.07
CA THR A 116 1.42 6.59 4.51
C THR A 116 2.30 7.82 4.32
N GLU A 117 1.74 8.90 3.80
CA GLU A 117 2.45 10.16 3.61
C GLU A 117 2.89 10.77 4.95
N ASP A 118 1.99 10.81 5.94
CA ASP A 118 2.31 11.29 7.29
C ASP A 118 3.42 10.45 7.96
N LEU A 119 3.39 9.13 7.78
CA LEU A 119 4.43 8.21 8.26
C LEU A 119 5.78 8.48 7.59
N ASN A 120 5.79 8.68 6.27
CA ASN A 120 6.98 8.98 5.50
C ASN A 120 7.59 10.34 5.91
N GLN A 121 6.76 11.37 6.02
CA GLN A 121 7.21 12.68 6.49
C GLN A 121 7.73 12.64 7.92
N GLY A 122 7.08 11.89 8.81
CA GLY A 122 7.54 11.68 10.19
C GLY A 122 8.91 10.99 10.23
N ALA A 123 9.09 9.94 9.43
CA ALA A 123 10.36 9.22 9.30
C ALA A 123 11.47 10.13 8.74
N LEU A 124 11.19 10.92 7.70
CA LEU A 124 12.14 11.89 7.14
C LEU A 124 12.52 13.00 8.13
N LYS A 125 11.58 13.50 8.94
CA LYS A 125 11.87 14.48 10.00
C LYS A 125 12.80 13.90 11.06
N VAL A 126 12.56 12.66 11.50
CA VAL A 126 13.42 11.96 12.45
C VAL A 126 14.80 11.71 11.85
N PHE A 127 14.87 11.27 10.59
CA PHE A 127 16.13 11.08 9.87
C PHE A 127 16.91 12.39 9.76
N ASN A 128 16.27 13.48 9.37
CA ASN A 128 16.92 14.79 9.28
C ASN A 128 17.44 15.28 10.64
N TRP A 129 16.65 15.12 11.72
CA TRP A 129 17.09 15.49 13.07
C TRP A 129 18.30 14.67 13.52
N LEU A 130 18.26 13.36 13.29
CA LEU A 130 19.37 12.46 13.62
C LEU A 130 20.61 12.76 12.77
N SER A 131 20.43 13.04 11.49
CA SER A 131 21.48 13.42 10.53
C SER A 131 22.14 14.76 10.87
N TYR A 132 21.40 15.69 11.50
CA TYR A 132 21.91 16.97 12.00
C TYR A 132 22.62 16.82 13.36
N ALA A 133 22.18 15.91 14.21
CA ALA A 133 22.90 15.52 15.44
C ALA A 133 24.18 14.72 15.16
N TYR A 134 24.32 14.16 13.95
CA TYR A 134 25.49 13.46 13.43
C TYR A 134 26.35 14.40 12.56
N GLU A 135 26.86 15.50 13.13
CA GLU A 135 28.11 16.07 12.61
C GLU A 135 29.18 14.99 12.80
N PRO A 136 29.88 14.55 11.73
CA PRO A 136 30.89 13.51 11.89
C PRO A 136 31.98 14.07 12.79
N VAL A 137 32.12 13.52 14.00
CA VAL A 137 33.30 13.77 14.83
C VAL A 137 34.50 13.41 13.95
N PRO A 138 35.38 14.36 13.61
CA PRO A 138 36.53 14.06 12.78
C PRO A 138 37.30 12.97 13.51
N VAL A 139 37.40 11.80 12.87
CA VAL A 139 38.26 10.72 13.35
C VAL A 139 39.65 11.30 13.41
N ARG A 140 40.07 11.69 14.62
CA ARG A 140 41.41 12.16 14.92
C ARG A 140 42.34 11.04 14.50
N ALA A 141 42.91 11.16 13.30
CA ALA A 141 44.00 10.33 12.82
C ALA A 141 45.13 10.46 13.84
N ALA A 142 45.18 9.49 14.76
CA ALA A 142 46.17 9.43 15.80
C ALA A 142 47.52 9.07 15.18
N ARG A 143 48.37 10.08 15.03
CA ARG A 143 49.77 10.09 15.50
C ARG A 143 50.48 8.72 15.56
N SER A 144 50.98 8.26 14.42
CA SER A 144 52.20 7.43 14.29
C SER A 144 52.56 7.40 12.79
N ALA A 145 53.51 8.18 12.28
CA ALA A 145 54.93 8.04 12.55
C ALA A 145 55.69 9.36 12.32
N GLN A 146 55.97 10.09 13.40
CA GLN A 146 57.11 11.00 13.49
C GLN A 146 57.99 10.47 14.61
N LYS A 147 58.90 9.56 14.27
CA LYS A 147 60.04 9.18 15.11
C LYS A 147 61.14 8.52 14.26
N THR A 148 61.83 9.35 13.49
CA THR A 148 63.28 9.26 13.35
C THR A 148 63.80 10.68 13.63
N ASN A 149 64.21 10.91 14.89
CA ASN A 149 64.95 12.09 15.39
C ASN A 149 66.14 12.39 14.44
N HIS A 150 66.45 13.64 14.09
CA HIS A 150 67.31 14.59 14.86
C HIS A 150 68.54 13.89 15.46
N ASP A 151 69.78 14.32 15.38
CA ASP A 151 70.47 15.54 14.96
C ASP A 151 71.98 15.18 15.15
N GLU A 152 72.97 15.66 14.41
CA GLU A 152 73.73 16.92 14.60
C GLU A 152 75.24 16.63 14.29
N PRO A 153 76.21 17.57 14.28
CA PRO A 153 76.15 19.04 14.14
C PRO A 153 77.28 19.69 13.26
N THR A 154 77.22 21.04 13.16
CA THR A 154 78.31 22.06 13.06
C THR A 154 79.13 22.30 11.76
N VAL A 155 78.84 23.45 11.11
CA VAL A 155 79.66 24.67 10.86
C VAL A 155 81.20 24.58 10.61
N ASN A 156 81.62 25.16 9.46
CA ASN A 156 82.90 25.80 9.06
C ASN A 156 84.27 25.25 9.56
N ALA A 157 85.11 24.83 8.61
CA ALA A 157 86.38 25.46 8.20
C ALA A 157 87.12 24.57 7.19
#